data_AF-A0A8J3M4K5-F1
#
_entry.id   AF-A0A8J3M4K5-F1
#
_cell.length_a   1.000
_cell.length_b   1.000
_cell.length_c   1.000
_cell.angle_alpha   90.00
_cell.angle_beta   90.00
_cell.angle_gamma   90.00
#
_symmetry.space_group_name_H-M   'P 1'
#
loop_
_entity.id
_entity.type
_entity.pdbx_description
1 polymer ?
#
loop_
_entity_poly.entity_id
_entity_poly.type
_entity_poly.pdbx_seq_one_letter_code
_entity_poly.pdbx_strand_id
1 'polypeptide(L)'
;METNFPFPDDQLAFAFAVREVLAENCPAAAVREAGRALRREGRLPAWPQLADLGFFGMLVPEEHDGLGRGLAGSILAFEETGRAALPGPVVETAVVAPLLVRDGDLLGQLAAGKLCVSARLGDQVHAPDADLADLLVLERHGETEVVPAAEVRLTPQAGADPVRRLFSVAVGEGERGPAETARPSTGHPSTDRFSTARPSAGRSLMAASALASAGATVAVAGQLVGLARHVLEVSAEHAASRRRSGLPTPAFHAVTRRLADVATAIDLAAPLVYTAAAVVDQVARGAVEPSGLGRVVSAAKASAGEAATRAAETALRVYGSAGYAEEPALPLWLARVWSLASAYGDTGVHRARLRAAALGDSALVSGLPREL
;
A
#
# COMPACT_ATOMS: atom_id res chain seq x y z
N MET A 1 26.22 4.12 8.58
CA MET A 1 26.71 3.01 7.75
C MET A 1 25.54 2.64 6.88
N GLU A 2 25.46 3.23 5.69
CA GLU A 2 24.37 2.89 4.75
C GLU A 2 24.56 1.43 4.34
N THR A 3 23.73 0.55 4.87
CA THR A 3 23.54 -0.79 4.33
C THR A 3 22.84 -0.63 2.98
N ASN A 4 23.61 -0.26 1.95
CA ASN A 4 23.06 -0.01 0.64
C ASN A 4 22.75 -1.36 -0.02
N PHE A 5 21.46 -1.70 -0.11
CA PHE A 5 21.01 -2.80 -0.95
C PHE A 5 21.33 -2.40 -2.41
N PRO A 6 22.07 -3.21 -3.18
CA PRO A 6 22.54 -2.80 -4.50
C PRO A 6 21.38 -2.85 -5.50
N PHE A 7 20.65 -1.74 -5.63
CA PHE A 7 19.62 -1.58 -6.64
C PHE A 7 20.23 -1.22 -8.01
N PRO A 8 19.72 -1.79 -9.11
CA PRO A 8 20.06 -1.36 -10.45
C PRO A 8 19.77 0.13 -10.68
N ASP A 9 20.59 0.79 -11.52
CA ASP A 9 20.46 2.22 -11.82
C ASP A 9 19.09 2.57 -12.43
N ASP A 10 18.51 1.68 -13.23
CA ASP A 10 17.18 1.90 -13.83
C ASP A 10 16.07 1.88 -12.78
N GLN A 11 16.20 1.05 -11.75
CA GLN A 11 15.26 1.01 -10.62
C GLN A 11 15.35 2.28 -9.76
N LEU A 12 16.57 2.78 -9.52
CA LEU A 12 16.79 4.05 -8.83
C LEU A 12 16.25 5.23 -9.64
N ALA A 13 16.50 5.25 -10.95
CA ALA A 13 16.00 6.28 -11.84
C ALA A 13 14.48 6.32 -11.90
N PHE A 14 13.83 5.14 -11.95
CA PHE A 14 12.37 5.05 -11.95
C PHE A 14 11.77 5.55 -10.62
N ALA A 15 12.32 5.11 -9.48
CA ALA A 15 11.86 5.59 -8.17
C ALA A 15 12.04 7.12 -8.04
N PHE A 16 13.16 7.66 -8.52
CA PHE A 16 13.37 9.10 -8.57
C PHE A 16 12.32 9.82 -9.41
N ALA A 17 11.98 9.31 -10.60
CA ALA A 17 10.93 9.89 -11.44
C ALA A 17 9.55 9.86 -10.74
N VAL A 18 9.21 8.76 -10.06
CA VAL A 18 7.99 8.65 -9.24
C VAL A 18 7.99 9.70 -8.12
N ARG A 19 9.12 9.88 -7.43
CA ARG A 19 9.27 10.90 -6.38
C ARG A 19 9.01 12.30 -6.90
N GLU A 20 9.57 12.67 -8.05
CA GLU A 20 9.38 14.00 -8.64
C GLU A 20 7.91 14.24 -9.01
N VAL A 21 7.26 13.27 -9.67
CA VAL A 21 5.83 13.35 -9.99
C VAL A 21 5.00 13.53 -8.73
N LEU A 22 5.29 12.79 -7.67
CA LEU A 22 4.56 12.88 -6.40
C LEU A 22 4.84 14.19 -5.66
N ALA A 23 6.07 14.69 -5.68
CA ALA A 23 6.41 15.97 -5.05
C ALA A 23 5.66 17.14 -5.71
N GLU A 24 5.52 17.11 -7.04
CA GLU A 24 4.80 18.13 -7.80
C GLU A 24 3.27 18.01 -7.63
N ASN A 25 2.73 16.79 -7.66
CA ASN A 25 1.29 16.57 -7.77
C ASN A 25 0.60 16.16 -6.46
N CYS A 26 1.36 15.81 -5.41
CA CYS A 26 0.87 15.42 -4.08
C CYS A 26 1.53 16.21 -2.92
N PRO A 27 1.62 17.56 -2.96
CA PRO A 27 2.10 18.29 -1.79
C PRO A 27 1.13 18.09 -0.61
N ALA A 28 1.64 18.10 0.62
CA ALA A 28 0.84 17.74 1.80
C ALA A 28 -0.45 18.58 1.97
N ALA A 29 -0.42 19.85 1.57
CA ALA A 29 -1.60 20.70 1.50
C ALA A 29 -2.64 20.15 0.51
N ALA A 30 -2.21 19.79 -0.71
CA ALA A 30 -3.06 19.17 -1.71
C ALA A 30 -3.55 17.79 -1.29
N VAL A 31 -2.78 16.99 -0.54
CA VAL A 31 -3.26 15.70 -0.03
C VAL A 31 -4.35 15.90 1.04
N ARG A 32 -4.18 16.87 1.95
CA ARG A 32 -5.21 17.24 2.93
C ARG A 32 -6.48 17.81 2.28
N GLU A 33 -6.32 18.60 1.23
CA GLU A 33 -7.45 19.10 0.44
C GLU A 33 -8.06 18.00 -0.42
N ALA A 34 -7.26 17.09 -0.97
CA ALA A 34 -7.71 15.91 -1.70
C ALA A 34 -8.55 15.02 -0.79
N GLY A 35 -8.25 14.83 0.50
CA GLY A 35 -9.16 14.12 1.41
C GLY A 35 -10.58 14.72 1.49
N ARG A 36 -10.73 16.01 1.15
CA ARG A 36 -12.01 16.73 1.04
C ARG A 36 -12.54 16.80 -0.39
N ALA A 37 -11.66 16.88 -1.40
CA ALA A 37 -12.00 16.97 -2.82
C ALA A 37 -12.21 15.61 -3.49
N LEU A 38 -11.50 14.55 -3.07
CA LEU A 38 -11.79 13.13 -3.36
C LEU A 38 -13.25 12.79 -3.07
N ARG A 39 -13.81 13.39 -2.01
CA ARG A 39 -15.23 13.26 -1.69
C ARG A 39 -16.13 13.80 -2.80
N ARG A 40 -15.78 14.96 -3.39
CA ARG A 40 -16.60 15.71 -4.36
C ARG A 40 -16.38 15.36 -5.82
N GLU A 41 -15.14 15.10 -6.23
CA GLU A 41 -14.71 15.03 -7.63
C GLU A 41 -14.10 13.67 -7.98
N GLY A 42 -13.89 12.79 -7.00
CA GLY A 42 -13.33 11.43 -7.12
C GLY A 42 -11.92 11.33 -7.71
N ARG A 43 -11.20 12.44 -7.89
CA ARG A 43 -9.90 12.44 -8.60
C ARG A 43 -8.77 12.06 -7.64
N LEU A 44 -8.00 11.05 -8.04
CA LEU A 44 -6.77 10.64 -7.39
C LEU A 44 -5.64 11.59 -7.82
N PRO A 45 -4.98 12.31 -6.90
CA PRO A 45 -3.87 13.19 -7.27
C PRO A 45 -2.70 12.37 -7.83
N ALA A 46 -1.95 12.96 -8.76
CA ALA A 46 -0.84 12.35 -9.49
C ALA A 46 -1.18 11.12 -10.36
N TRP A 47 -2.42 10.61 -10.34
CA TRP A 47 -2.76 9.33 -10.99
C TRP A 47 -2.51 9.33 -12.51
N PRO A 48 -2.95 10.33 -13.30
CA PRO A 48 -2.62 10.38 -14.73
C PRO A 48 -1.11 10.45 -14.98
N GLN A 49 -0.37 11.25 -14.19
CA GLN A 49 1.07 11.41 -14.34
C GLN A 49 1.83 10.12 -14.01
N LEU A 50 1.38 9.38 -12.99
CA LEU A 50 1.91 8.06 -12.65
C LEU A 50 1.59 7.04 -13.75
N ALA A 51 0.41 7.11 -14.35
CA ALA A 51 0.05 6.27 -15.49
C ALA A 51 0.94 6.56 -16.71
N ASP A 52 1.17 7.83 -17.04
CA ASP A 52 2.07 8.25 -18.13
C ASP A 52 3.52 7.80 -17.89
N LEU A 53 3.96 7.74 -16.62
CA LEU A 53 5.27 7.20 -16.24
C LEU A 53 5.34 5.65 -16.33
N GLY A 54 4.20 4.96 -16.45
CA GLY A 54 4.11 3.50 -16.48
C GLY A 54 4.03 2.84 -15.10
N PHE A 55 3.69 3.58 -14.05
CA PHE A 55 3.60 3.07 -12.67
C PHE A 55 2.60 1.90 -12.56
N PHE A 56 1.42 2.00 -13.17
CA PHE A 56 0.42 0.92 -13.10
C PHE A 56 0.74 -0.28 -14.00
N GLY A 57 1.67 -0.11 -14.94
CA GLY A 57 2.19 -1.18 -15.80
C GLY A 57 3.36 -1.97 -15.20
N MET A 58 3.86 -1.59 -14.01
CA MET A 58 5.05 -2.19 -13.40
C MET A 58 5.02 -3.72 -13.30
N LEU A 59 3.89 -4.30 -12.89
CA LEU A 59 3.70 -5.74 -12.75
C LEU A 59 2.92 -6.36 -13.92
N VAL A 60 2.46 -5.55 -14.86
CA VAL A 60 1.77 -6.03 -16.07
C VAL A 60 2.83 -6.58 -17.04
N PRO A 61 2.60 -7.76 -17.67
CA PRO A 61 3.47 -8.28 -18.72
C PRO A 61 3.62 -7.33 -19.91
N GLU A 62 4.79 -7.34 -20.56
CA GLU A 62 5.06 -6.48 -21.73
C GLU A 62 4.11 -6.75 -22.91
N GLU A 63 3.59 -7.97 -23.03
CA GLU A 63 2.58 -8.35 -24.04
C GLU A 63 1.22 -7.63 -23.87
N HIS A 64 1.02 -6.95 -22.74
CA HIS A 64 -0.16 -6.16 -22.41
C HIS A 64 0.21 -4.70 -22.10
N ASP A 65 1.20 -4.15 -22.82
CA ASP A 65 1.71 -2.78 -22.67
C ASP A 65 2.26 -2.45 -21.27
N GLY A 66 2.63 -3.49 -20.50
CA GLY A 66 3.28 -3.35 -19.20
C GLY A 66 4.80 -3.22 -19.26
N LEU A 67 5.42 -3.12 -18.08
CA LEU A 67 6.88 -3.03 -17.93
C LEU A 67 7.52 -4.34 -17.44
N GLY A 68 6.73 -5.33 -16.99
CA GLY A 68 7.22 -6.65 -16.58
C GLY A 68 8.26 -6.67 -15.45
N ARG A 69 8.38 -5.60 -14.66
CA ARG A 69 9.45 -5.41 -13.67
C ARG A 69 9.33 -6.34 -12.45
N GLY A 70 8.13 -6.84 -12.18
CA GLY A 70 7.83 -7.56 -10.95
C GLY A 70 7.83 -6.65 -9.73
N LEU A 71 7.57 -7.20 -8.55
CA LEU A 71 7.51 -6.45 -7.31
C LEU A 71 8.89 -6.00 -6.83
N ALA A 72 9.93 -6.81 -7.02
CA ALA A 72 11.30 -6.48 -6.61
C ALA A 72 11.83 -5.26 -7.37
N GLY A 73 11.58 -5.19 -8.69
CA GLY A 73 11.95 -4.05 -9.53
C GLY A 73 11.11 -2.79 -9.29
N SER A 74 10.04 -2.90 -8.51
CA SER A 74 9.04 -1.84 -8.29
C SER A 74 8.98 -1.35 -6.85
N ILE A 75 9.66 -2.03 -5.91
CA ILE A 75 9.47 -1.81 -4.47
C ILE A 75 9.83 -0.39 -4.01
N LEU A 76 10.85 0.21 -4.63
CA LEU A 76 11.25 1.59 -4.34
C LEU A 76 10.18 2.60 -4.79
N ALA A 77 9.47 2.34 -5.88
CA ALA A 77 8.36 3.19 -6.30
C ALA A 77 7.24 3.18 -5.25
N PHE A 78 6.97 2.03 -4.62
CA PHE A 78 6.02 1.96 -3.50
C PHE A 78 6.50 2.70 -2.26
N GLU A 79 7.80 2.72 -1.96
CA GLU A 79 8.33 3.58 -0.89
C GLU A 79 8.01 5.05 -1.16
N GLU A 80 8.19 5.52 -2.39
CA GLU A 80 7.89 6.91 -2.77
C GLU A 80 6.39 7.22 -2.64
N THR A 81 5.50 6.28 -3.01
CA THR A 81 4.05 6.45 -2.76
C THR A 81 3.73 6.56 -1.26
N GLY A 82 4.49 5.85 -0.42
CA GLY A 82 4.42 5.97 1.03
C GLY A 82 4.87 7.36 1.50
N ARG A 83 6.07 7.80 1.10
CA ARG A 83 6.62 9.13 1.43
C ARG A 83 5.61 10.25 1.12
N ALA A 84 4.93 10.17 -0.03
CA ALA A 84 3.94 11.17 -0.45
C ALA A 84 2.56 11.01 0.22
N ALA A 85 2.34 9.94 0.99
CA ALA A 85 1.03 9.53 1.50
C ALA A 85 -0.04 9.49 0.38
N LEU A 86 0.33 8.93 -0.77
CA LEU A 86 -0.49 8.91 -1.98
C LEU A 86 -1.91 8.34 -1.69
N PRO A 87 -2.98 9.11 -1.94
CA PRO A 87 -4.35 8.61 -1.83
C PRO A 87 -4.69 7.56 -2.89
N GLY A 88 -5.66 6.70 -2.58
CA GLY A 88 -6.24 5.75 -3.52
C GLY A 88 -5.79 4.30 -3.34
N PRO A 89 -6.44 3.37 -4.07
CA PRO A 89 -6.17 1.94 -3.98
C PRO A 89 -4.96 1.56 -4.85
N VAL A 90 -3.82 2.18 -4.55
CA VAL A 90 -2.59 2.13 -5.35
C VAL A 90 -2.01 0.71 -5.38
N VAL A 91 -1.91 0.06 -4.22
CA VAL A 91 -1.38 -1.30 -4.10
C VAL A 91 -2.35 -2.30 -4.72
N GLU A 92 -3.64 -2.10 -4.51
CA GLU A 92 -4.68 -2.95 -5.05
C GLU A 92 -4.69 -2.88 -6.59
N THR A 93 -4.48 -1.70 -7.16
CA THR A 93 -4.42 -1.52 -8.62
C THR A 93 -3.08 -2.00 -9.21
N ALA A 94 -1.94 -1.57 -8.65
CA ALA A 94 -0.64 -1.83 -9.25
C ALA A 94 -0.04 -3.20 -8.90
N VAL A 95 -0.59 -3.91 -7.89
CA VAL A 95 -0.06 -5.21 -7.43
C VAL A 95 -1.12 -6.29 -7.42
N VAL A 96 -2.25 -6.08 -6.75
CA VAL A 96 -3.27 -7.14 -6.62
C VAL A 96 -3.88 -7.47 -7.97
N ALA A 97 -4.33 -6.45 -8.71
CA ALA A 97 -4.98 -6.64 -10.00
C ALA A 97 -4.11 -7.39 -11.02
N PRO A 98 -2.86 -6.99 -11.34
CA PRO A 98 -2.04 -7.71 -12.32
C PRO A 98 -1.65 -9.13 -11.90
N LEU A 99 -1.67 -9.47 -10.60
CA LEU A 99 -1.41 -10.82 -10.13
C LEU A 99 -2.64 -11.75 -10.23
N LEU A 100 -3.84 -11.20 -10.40
CA LEU A 100 -5.11 -11.95 -10.42
C LEU A 100 -5.83 -11.92 -11.75
N VAL A 101 -5.85 -10.78 -12.42
CA VAL A 101 -6.51 -10.60 -13.71
C VAL A 101 -5.71 -11.31 -14.79
N ARG A 102 -6.41 -12.07 -15.64
CA ARG A 102 -5.83 -12.81 -16.77
C ARG A 102 -6.32 -12.33 -18.13
N ASP A 103 -7.29 -11.42 -18.12
CA ASP A 103 -7.82 -10.81 -19.33
C ASP A 103 -6.84 -9.76 -19.85
N GLY A 104 -6.36 -9.93 -21.07
CA GLY A 104 -5.36 -9.06 -21.69
C GLY A 104 -5.83 -7.62 -21.90
N ASP A 105 -7.11 -7.41 -22.19
CA ASP A 105 -7.68 -6.07 -22.38
C ASP A 105 -7.76 -5.32 -21.04
N LEU A 106 -8.12 -6.02 -19.96
CA LEU A 106 -8.09 -5.45 -18.61
C LEU A 106 -6.65 -5.17 -18.15
N LEU A 107 -5.69 -6.03 -18.48
CA LEU A 107 -4.28 -5.82 -18.18
C LEU A 107 -3.72 -4.59 -18.91
N GLY A 108 -4.04 -4.39 -20.19
CA GLY A 108 -3.68 -3.18 -20.92
C GLY A 108 -4.33 -1.91 -20.35
N GLN A 109 -5.59 -2.00 -19.89
CA GLN A 109 -6.25 -0.88 -19.21
C GLN A 109 -5.64 -0.56 -17.84
N LEU A 110 -5.19 -1.57 -17.09
CA LEU A 110 -4.42 -1.40 -15.86
C LEU A 110 -3.10 -0.70 -16.15
N ALA A 111 -2.33 -1.18 -17.13
CA ALA A 111 -1.05 -0.58 -17.50
C ALA A 111 -1.18 0.90 -17.88
N ALA A 112 -2.23 1.25 -18.63
CA ALA A 112 -2.55 2.62 -19.00
C ALA A 112 -3.16 3.48 -17.86
N GLY A 113 -3.33 2.94 -16.65
CA GLY A 113 -3.94 3.62 -15.50
C GLY A 113 -5.41 3.99 -15.69
N LYS A 114 -6.11 3.36 -16.65
CA LYS A 114 -7.52 3.61 -16.99
C LYS A 114 -8.48 2.75 -16.18
N LEU A 115 -7.97 1.69 -15.54
CA LEU A 115 -8.72 0.81 -14.66
C LEU A 115 -8.22 0.96 -13.23
N CYS A 116 -9.11 1.34 -12.32
CA CYS A 116 -8.84 1.43 -10.89
C CYS A 116 -9.44 0.22 -10.17
N VAL A 117 -8.65 -0.45 -9.33
CA VAL A 117 -9.08 -1.66 -8.62
C VAL A 117 -8.89 -1.49 -7.13
N SER A 118 -9.90 -1.84 -6.35
CA SER A 118 -9.81 -1.99 -4.90
C SER A 118 -9.96 -3.46 -4.53
N ALA A 119 -9.35 -3.88 -3.41
CA ALA A 119 -9.35 -5.27 -3.01
C ALA A 119 -9.62 -5.47 -1.52
N ARG A 120 -10.30 -6.58 -1.20
CA ARG A 120 -10.43 -7.14 0.15
C ARG A 120 -10.03 -8.61 0.09
N LEU A 121 -8.75 -8.87 0.35
CA LEU A 121 -8.09 -10.18 0.27
C LEU A 121 -7.29 -10.47 1.54
N GLY A 122 -7.14 -11.75 1.89
CA GLY A 122 -6.38 -12.18 3.07
C GLY A 122 -6.86 -11.49 4.36
N ASP A 123 -5.92 -10.92 5.11
CA ASP A 123 -6.24 -10.23 6.38
C ASP A 123 -6.81 -8.81 6.20
N GLN A 124 -7.03 -8.36 4.96
CA GLN A 124 -7.61 -7.05 4.72
C GLN A 124 -9.10 -7.08 5.12
N VAL A 125 -9.44 -6.38 6.22
CA VAL A 125 -10.80 -6.38 6.76
C VAL A 125 -11.77 -5.54 5.90
N HIS A 126 -11.29 -4.42 5.37
CA HIS A 126 -12.07 -3.47 4.59
C HIS A 126 -11.39 -3.12 3.28
N ALA A 127 -12.17 -2.91 2.22
CA ALA A 127 -11.67 -2.50 0.93
C ALA A 127 -11.29 -1.00 0.97
N PRO A 128 -10.02 -0.63 0.71
CA PRO A 128 -9.60 0.76 0.72
C PRO A 128 -10.02 1.48 -0.55
N ASP A 129 -10.54 2.70 -0.40
CA ASP A 129 -10.93 3.60 -1.49
C ASP A 129 -11.82 2.92 -2.55
N ALA A 130 -12.66 1.98 -2.11
CA ALA A 130 -13.54 1.17 -2.95
C ALA A 130 -14.54 1.99 -3.77
N ASP A 131 -14.85 3.21 -3.34
CA ASP A 131 -15.73 4.13 -4.06
C ASP A 131 -15.08 4.79 -5.28
N LEU A 132 -13.75 4.68 -5.40
CA LEU A 132 -12.96 5.15 -6.55
C LEU A 132 -12.70 4.04 -7.58
N ALA A 133 -12.93 2.79 -7.20
CA ALA A 133 -12.61 1.64 -8.04
C ALA A 133 -13.68 1.37 -9.10
N ASP A 134 -13.23 0.89 -10.25
CA ASP A 134 -14.08 0.36 -11.32
C ASP A 134 -14.40 -1.11 -11.08
N LEU A 135 -13.44 -1.85 -10.52
CA LEU A 135 -13.58 -3.26 -10.13
C LEU A 135 -13.16 -3.48 -8.67
N LEU A 136 -13.82 -4.46 -8.04
CA LEU A 136 -13.47 -4.93 -6.71
C LEU A 136 -13.03 -6.38 -6.76
N VAL A 137 -11.88 -6.68 -6.14
CA VAL A 137 -11.43 -8.04 -5.92
C VAL A 137 -11.79 -8.45 -4.49
N LEU A 138 -12.63 -9.46 -4.33
CA LEU A 138 -13.17 -9.86 -3.04
C LEU A 138 -12.89 -11.33 -2.77
N GLU A 139 -12.37 -11.62 -1.57
CA GLU A 139 -12.32 -12.99 -1.05
C GLU A 139 -13.60 -13.27 -0.23
N ARG A 140 -14.31 -14.36 -0.57
CA ARG A 140 -15.54 -14.80 0.08
C ARG A 140 -15.66 -16.31 0.05
N HIS A 141 -15.89 -16.92 1.22
CA HIS A 141 -16.05 -18.37 1.34
C HIS A 141 -14.88 -19.16 0.73
N GLY A 142 -13.66 -18.61 0.81
CA GLY A 142 -12.46 -19.16 0.18
C GLY A 142 -12.32 -18.86 -1.31
N GLU A 143 -13.37 -18.42 -2.00
CA GLU A 143 -13.28 -18.08 -3.42
C GLU A 143 -12.91 -16.60 -3.61
N THR A 144 -12.18 -16.30 -4.69
CA THR A 144 -11.87 -14.93 -5.07
C THR A 144 -12.70 -14.53 -6.28
N GLU A 145 -13.48 -13.46 -6.14
CA GLU A 145 -14.31 -12.92 -7.20
C GLU A 145 -13.85 -11.52 -7.60
N VAL A 146 -13.90 -11.23 -8.90
CA VAL A 146 -13.74 -9.88 -9.44
C VAL A 146 -15.13 -9.38 -9.82
N VAL A 147 -15.56 -8.30 -9.20
CA VAL A 147 -16.92 -7.79 -9.29
C VAL A 147 -16.90 -6.33 -9.77
N PRO A 148 -17.69 -5.94 -10.77
CA PRO A 148 -17.84 -4.55 -11.16
C PRO A 148 -18.35 -3.67 -10.01
N ALA A 149 -17.87 -2.44 -9.92
CA ALA A 149 -18.28 -1.50 -8.88
C ALA A 149 -19.79 -1.16 -8.92
N ALA A 150 -20.47 -1.42 -10.04
CA ALA A 150 -21.92 -1.25 -10.18
C ALA A 150 -22.74 -2.35 -9.46
N GLU A 151 -22.13 -3.52 -9.19
CA GLU A 151 -22.78 -4.69 -8.60
C GLU A 151 -22.51 -4.82 -7.09
N VAL A 152 -21.85 -3.83 -6.50
CA VAL A 152 -21.52 -3.82 -5.08
C VAL A 152 -22.19 -2.68 -4.34
N ARG A 153 -22.62 -2.98 -3.10
CA ARG A 153 -22.99 -1.98 -2.11
C ARG A 153 -21.81 -1.69 -1.21
N LEU A 154 -21.44 -0.42 -1.13
CA LEU A 154 -20.36 0.07 -0.29
C LEU A 154 -20.92 0.74 0.97
N THR A 155 -20.42 0.32 2.13
CA THR A 155 -20.73 0.96 3.42
C THR A 155 -19.46 1.56 4.00
N PRO A 156 -19.35 2.92 4.08
CA PRO A 156 -18.17 3.58 4.64
C PRO A 156 -17.88 3.13 6.07
N GLN A 157 -16.61 3.00 6.41
CA GLN A 157 -16.11 2.63 7.73
C GLN A 157 -15.26 3.76 8.30
N ALA A 158 -15.29 3.91 9.62
CA ALA A 158 -14.43 4.86 10.31
C ALA A 158 -12.96 4.44 10.15
N GLY A 159 -12.12 5.38 9.72
CA GLY A 159 -10.68 5.20 9.58
C GLY A 159 -9.93 6.38 10.21
N ALA A 160 -8.72 6.13 10.71
CA ALA A 160 -7.86 7.18 11.25
C ALA A 160 -7.34 8.12 10.15
N ASP A 161 -7.25 7.62 8.91
CA ASP A 161 -6.69 8.34 7.78
C ASP A 161 -7.78 8.96 6.89
N PRO A 162 -7.87 10.30 6.81
CA PRO A 162 -8.89 10.96 5.99
C PRO A 162 -8.68 10.80 4.48
N VAL A 163 -7.52 10.33 4.03
CA VAL A 163 -7.17 10.18 2.61
C VAL A 163 -6.99 8.72 2.17
N ARG A 164 -7.32 7.77 3.06
CA ARG A 164 -7.47 6.34 2.74
C ARG A 164 -8.78 5.86 3.34
N ARG A 165 -9.85 5.91 2.56
CA ARG A 165 -11.19 5.56 3.04
C ARG A 165 -11.35 4.06 3.07
N LEU A 166 -12.16 3.55 4.00
CA LEU A 166 -12.37 2.12 4.16
C LEU A 166 -13.85 1.80 3.95
N PHE A 167 -14.12 0.69 3.27
CA PHE A 167 -15.48 0.25 2.98
C PHE A 167 -15.68 -1.22 3.33
N SER A 168 -16.83 -1.51 3.93
CA SER A 168 -17.40 -2.85 3.90
C SER A 168 -18.12 -3.02 2.57
N VAL A 169 -17.99 -4.19 1.96
CA VAL A 169 -18.51 -4.49 0.61
C VAL A 169 -19.51 -5.64 0.71
N ALA A 170 -20.71 -5.43 0.19
CA ALA A 170 -21.70 -6.47 0.00
C ALA A 170 -22.04 -6.61 -1.49
N VAL A 171 -22.07 -7.83 -2.03
CA VAL A 171 -22.40 -8.08 -3.43
C VAL A 171 -23.89 -8.35 -3.58
N GLY A 172 -24.52 -7.69 -4.54
CA GLY A 172 -25.94 -7.81 -4.87
C GLY A 172 -26.45 -6.59 -5.65
N GLU A 173 -27.49 -6.77 -6.45
CA GLU A 173 -28.15 -5.65 -7.16
C GLU A 173 -28.76 -4.68 -6.13
N GLY A 174 -28.20 -3.48 -6.00
CA GLY A 174 -28.81 -2.47 -5.14
C GLY A 174 -27.96 -1.23 -4.90
N GLU A 175 -28.56 -0.09 -5.23
CA GLU A 175 -28.10 1.31 -5.14
C GLU A 175 -26.96 1.58 -4.15
N ARG A 176 -25.96 2.34 -4.61
CA ARG A 176 -24.97 3.01 -3.76
C ARG A 176 -25.74 3.69 -2.61
N GLY A 177 -25.46 3.30 -1.36
CA GLY A 177 -25.93 4.03 -0.18
C GLY A 177 -25.55 5.51 -0.31
N PRO A 178 -26.27 6.44 0.36
CA PRO A 178 -26.26 7.86 0.02
C PRO A 178 -24.84 8.40 -0.08
N ALA A 179 -24.37 8.47 -1.33
CA ALA A 179 -23.13 9.09 -1.69
C ALA A 179 -23.44 10.58 -1.76
N GLU A 180 -23.17 11.31 -0.69
CA GLU A 180 -22.92 12.74 -0.88
C GLU A 180 -21.75 12.83 -1.87
N THR A 181 -22.10 13.33 -3.06
CA THR A 181 -21.30 13.51 -4.29
C THR A 181 -20.96 12.26 -5.11
N ALA A 182 -21.98 11.73 -5.78
CA ALA A 182 -21.82 10.99 -7.04
C ALA A 182 -21.15 11.86 -8.12
N ARG A 183 -20.13 11.30 -8.79
CA ARG A 183 -19.55 11.87 -10.01
C ARG A 183 -20.57 11.86 -11.17
N PRO A 184 -20.56 12.87 -12.05
CA PRO A 184 -20.97 12.69 -13.44
C PRO A 184 -19.93 11.80 -14.15
N SER A 185 -20.40 10.77 -14.86
CA SER A 185 -19.59 9.91 -15.71
C SER A 185 -18.95 10.71 -16.85
N THR A 186 -17.70 11.13 -16.70
CA THR A 186 -16.90 11.57 -17.84
C THR A 186 -16.41 10.33 -18.58
N GLY A 187 -17.13 9.94 -19.64
CA GLY A 187 -16.61 9.21 -20.81
C GLY A 187 -15.83 7.92 -20.55
N HIS A 188 -16.34 7.00 -19.74
CA HIS A 188 -15.81 5.63 -19.71
C HIS A 188 -16.55 4.76 -20.74
N PRO A 189 -15.85 3.85 -21.45
CA PRO A 189 -16.48 2.98 -22.43
C PRO A 189 -17.59 2.14 -21.79
N SER A 190 -18.66 1.91 -22.56
CA SER A 190 -19.86 1.17 -22.18
C SER A 190 -19.56 -0.05 -21.29
N THR A 191 -20.23 -0.11 -20.14
CA THR A 191 -20.29 -1.24 -19.19
C THR A 191 -20.73 -2.57 -19.82
N ASP A 192 -21.18 -2.54 -21.07
CA ASP A 192 -21.65 -3.69 -21.87
C ASP A 192 -20.54 -4.68 -22.29
N ARG A 193 -19.27 -4.39 -21.99
CA ARG A 193 -18.12 -5.28 -22.28
C ARG A 193 -17.50 -5.97 -21.07
N PHE A 194 -17.97 -5.70 -19.87
CA PHE A 194 -17.56 -6.47 -18.69
C PHE A 194 -18.33 -7.78 -18.68
N SER A 195 -17.97 -8.70 -19.58
CA SER A 195 -18.32 -10.09 -19.41
C SER A 195 -17.73 -10.50 -18.07
N THR A 196 -18.59 -10.78 -17.11
CA THR A 196 -18.26 -11.38 -15.82
C THR A 196 -17.60 -12.73 -16.09
N ALA A 197 -16.31 -12.72 -16.42
CA ALA A 197 -15.47 -13.87 -16.30
C ALA A 197 -15.36 -14.11 -14.80
N ARG A 198 -16.38 -14.76 -14.22
CA ARG A 198 -16.24 -15.48 -12.96
C ARG A 198 -15.05 -16.39 -13.20
N PRO A 199 -13.89 -16.14 -12.60
CA PRO A 199 -12.78 -17.06 -12.76
C PRO A 199 -13.30 -18.39 -12.21
N SER A 200 -13.40 -19.41 -13.04
CA SER A 200 -13.94 -20.70 -12.64
C SER A 200 -13.12 -21.23 -11.47
N ALA A 201 -13.79 -21.40 -10.33
CA ALA A 201 -13.27 -21.85 -9.05
C ALA A 201 -12.35 -23.07 -9.20
N GLY A 202 -11.14 -22.96 -8.64
CA GLY A 202 -10.14 -24.03 -8.64
C GLY A 202 -8.92 -23.66 -7.81
N ARG A 203 -8.12 -24.66 -7.41
CA ARG A 203 -6.87 -24.51 -6.62
C ARG A 203 -5.89 -23.49 -7.20
N SER A 204 -5.95 -23.22 -8.51
CA SER A 204 -5.15 -22.21 -9.20
C SER A 204 -5.50 -20.78 -8.79
N LEU A 205 -6.77 -20.49 -8.48
CA LEU A 205 -7.21 -19.16 -8.09
C LEU A 205 -6.83 -18.85 -6.63
N MET A 206 -6.97 -19.85 -5.75
CA MET A 206 -6.50 -19.79 -4.36
C MET A 206 -5.01 -19.44 -4.26
N ALA A 207 -4.17 -20.11 -5.04
CA ALA A 207 -2.74 -19.83 -5.08
C ALA A 207 -2.43 -18.42 -5.60
N ALA A 208 -3.16 -17.96 -6.63
CA ALA A 208 -3.02 -16.61 -7.16
C ALA A 208 -3.45 -15.54 -6.14
N SER A 209 -4.53 -15.78 -5.39
CA SER A 209 -5.01 -14.87 -4.33
C SER A 209 -4.06 -14.80 -3.15
N ALA A 210 -3.49 -15.93 -2.73
CA ALA A 210 -2.46 -15.95 -1.72
C ALA A 210 -1.22 -15.16 -2.16
N LEU A 211 -0.79 -15.31 -3.43
CA LEU A 211 0.33 -14.57 -4.00
C LEU A 211 0.02 -13.07 -4.11
N ALA A 212 -1.18 -12.70 -4.55
CA ALA A 212 -1.60 -11.31 -4.67
C ALA A 212 -1.70 -10.62 -3.30
N SER A 213 -2.23 -11.31 -2.29
CA SER A 213 -2.25 -10.85 -0.90
C SER A 213 -0.83 -10.69 -0.32
N ALA A 214 0.06 -11.66 -0.60
CA ALA A 214 1.47 -11.56 -0.23
C ALA A 214 2.17 -10.36 -0.90
N GLY A 215 1.96 -10.16 -2.20
CA GLY A 215 2.49 -9.03 -2.94
C GLY A 215 1.99 -7.68 -2.39
N ALA A 216 0.69 -7.58 -2.13
CA ALA A 216 0.09 -6.39 -1.52
C ALA A 216 0.66 -6.08 -0.13
N THR A 217 0.83 -7.13 0.70
CA THR A 217 1.43 -7.00 2.04
C THR A 217 2.85 -6.45 1.97
N VAL A 218 3.66 -6.92 1.00
CA VAL A 218 5.03 -6.44 0.78
C VAL A 218 5.04 -5.01 0.22
N ALA A 219 4.16 -4.68 -0.71
CA ALA A 219 4.04 -3.32 -1.25
C ALA A 219 3.65 -2.30 -0.16
N VAL A 220 2.70 -2.66 0.71
CA VAL A 220 2.35 -1.86 1.91
C VAL A 220 3.53 -1.76 2.87
N ALA A 221 4.33 -2.82 3.05
CA ALA A 221 5.55 -2.75 3.83
C ALA A 221 6.57 -1.76 3.22
N GLY A 222 6.69 -1.71 1.88
CA GLY A 222 7.45 -0.67 1.17
C GLY A 222 6.93 0.74 1.45
N GLN A 223 5.61 0.96 1.34
CA GLN A 223 4.99 2.23 1.69
C GLN A 223 5.29 2.65 3.14
N LEU A 224 5.26 1.71 4.09
CA LEU A 224 5.60 1.96 5.49
C LEU A 224 7.07 2.35 5.68
N VAL A 225 8.01 1.73 4.95
CA VAL A 225 9.43 2.12 4.94
C VAL A 225 9.60 3.55 4.42
N GLY A 226 8.97 3.87 3.30
CA GLY A 226 9.01 5.23 2.73
C GLY A 226 8.42 6.30 3.66
N LEU A 227 7.28 6.01 4.29
CA LEU A 227 6.70 6.85 5.34
C LEU A 227 7.63 7.04 6.53
N ALA A 228 8.23 5.95 7.03
CA ALA A 228 9.12 6.00 8.18
C ALA A 228 10.34 6.89 7.89
N ARG A 229 10.93 6.77 6.68
CA ARG A 229 12.04 7.61 6.21
C ARG A 229 11.63 9.07 6.13
N HIS A 230 10.47 9.36 5.56
CA HIS A 230 9.99 10.72 5.44
C HIS A 230 9.71 11.36 6.80
N VAL A 231 9.01 10.65 7.70
CA VAL A 231 8.71 11.11 9.06
C VAL A 231 10.01 11.33 9.86
N LEU A 232 11.03 10.49 9.68
CA LEU A 232 12.34 10.66 10.29
C LEU A 232 13.02 11.95 9.78
N GLU A 233 13.04 12.17 8.47
CA GLU A 233 13.65 13.34 7.82
C GLU A 233 13.06 14.65 8.35
N VAL A 234 11.73 14.81 8.25
CA VAL A 234 11.04 16.03 8.71
C VAL A 234 11.17 16.23 10.23
N SER A 235 11.23 15.14 11.00
CA SER A 235 11.44 15.23 12.46
C SER A 235 12.88 15.65 12.81
N ALA A 236 13.87 15.18 12.04
CA ALA A 236 15.27 15.57 12.22
C ALA A 236 15.49 17.04 11.85
N GLU A 237 14.90 17.50 10.76
CA GLU A 237 14.91 18.92 10.35
C GLU A 237 14.28 19.80 11.43
N HIS A 238 13.12 19.39 11.95
CA HIS A 238 12.45 20.08 13.03
C HIS A 238 13.31 20.16 14.30
N ALA A 239 13.90 19.03 14.73
CA ALA A 239 14.80 19.00 15.88
C ALA A 239 16.03 19.91 15.68
N ALA A 240 16.61 19.94 14.49
CA ALA A 240 17.72 20.82 14.14
C ALA A 240 17.31 22.30 14.18
N SER A 241 16.10 22.63 13.74
CA SER A 241 15.54 23.98 13.86
C SER A 241 15.39 24.41 15.32
N ARG A 242 14.83 23.54 16.17
CA ARG A 242 14.71 23.82 17.61
C ARG A 242 16.05 24.00 18.30
N ARG A 243 17.09 23.29 17.85
CA ARG A 243 18.46 23.51 18.35
C ARG A 243 18.96 24.92 18.07
N ARG A 244 18.72 25.45 16.86
CA ARG A 244 19.04 26.85 16.52
C ARG A 244 18.23 27.84 17.34
N SER A 245 16.98 27.51 17.65
CA SER A 245 16.08 28.32 18.50
C SER A 245 16.30 28.14 20.01
N GLY A 246 17.42 27.55 20.44
CA GLY A 246 17.83 27.53 21.85
C GLY A 246 17.45 26.28 22.65
N LEU A 247 17.02 25.18 22.02
CA LEU A 247 16.80 23.91 22.73
C LEU A 247 18.08 23.47 23.48
N PRO A 248 18.00 23.17 24.80
CA PRO A 248 19.17 22.77 25.58
C PRO A 248 19.85 21.51 25.03
N THR A 249 21.19 21.47 25.09
CA THR A 249 21.99 20.36 24.55
C THR A 249 21.58 18.98 25.09
N PRO A 250 21.31 18.77 26.41
CA PRO A 250 20.88 17.48 26.90
C PRO A 250 19.55 17.01 26.32
N ALA A 251 18.60 17.93 26.13
CA ALA A 251 17.31 17.64 25.52
C ALA A 251 17.46 17.31 24.02
N PHE A 252 18.31 18.07 23.30
CA PHE A 252 18.63 17.78 21.91
C PHE A 252 19.27 16.39 21.74
N HIS A 253 20.24 16.02 22.58
CA HIS A 253 20.85 14.68 22.53
C HIS A 253 19.83 13.56 22.80
N ALA A 254 18.85 13.79 23.69
CA ALA A 254 17.78 12.83 23.93
C ALA A 254 16.89 12.65 22.69
N VAL A 255 16.61 13.73 21.95
CA VAL A 255 15.86 13.69 20.68
C VAL A 255 16.68 12.96 19.61
N THR A 256 17.94 13.34 19.40
CA THR A 256 18.80 12.71 18.39
C THR A 256 18.97 11.20 18.62
N ARG A 257 19.08 10.75 19.87
CA ARG A 257 19.15 9.32 20.18
C ARG A 257 17.90 8.57 19.73
N ARG A 258 16.71 9.12 20.00
CA ARG A 258 15.44 8.52 19.55
C ARG A 258 15.35 8.47 18.02
N LEU A 259 15.79 9.53 17.34
CA LEU A 259 15.84 9.57 15.88
C LEU A 259 16.83 8.54 15.32
N ALA A 260 17.97 8.32 15.99
CA ALA A 260 18.91 7.26 15.64
C ALA A 260 18.32 5.84 15.84
N ASP A 261 17.52 5.63 16.89
CA ASP A 261 16.81 4.36 17.11
C ASP A 261 15.75 4.09 16.01
N VAL A 262 15.12 5.16 15.49
CA VAL A 262 14.20 5.09 14.35
C VAL A 262 14.97 4.76 13.07
N ALA A 263 16.06 5.47 12.79
CA ALA A 263 16.92 5.20 11.63
C ALA A 263 17.39 3.73 11.62
N THR A 264 17.84 3.23 12.77
CA THR A 264 18.26 1.83 12.93
C THR A 264 17.10 0.86 12.65
N ALA A 265 15.89 1.15 13.12
CA ALA A 265 14.72 0.30 12.85
C ALA A 265 14.39 0.25 11.34
N ILE A 266 14.53 1.38 10.63
CA ILE A 266 14.32 1.45 9.18
C ILE A 266 15.40 0.66 8.43
N ASP A 267 16.67 0.83 8.81
CA ASP A 267 17.81 0.13 8.18
C ASP A 267 17.73 -1.39 8.35
N LEU A 268 17.11 -1.86 9.44
CA LEU A 268 16.83 -3.28 9.66
C LEU A 268 15.58 -3.78 8.92
N ALA A 269 14.56 -2.93 8.75
CA ALA A 269 13.31 -3.31 8.11
C ALA A 269 13.42 -3.37 6.58
N ALA A 270 14.08 -2.38 5.96
CA ALA A 270 14.09 -2.22 4.51
C ALA A 270 14.65 -3.44 3.74
N PRO A 271 15.78 -4.07 4.14
CA PRO A 271 16.29 -5.25 3.45
C PRO A 271 15.32 -6.45 3.50
N LEU A 272 14.52 -6.57 4.56
CA LEU A 272 13.50 -7.62 4.66
C LEU A 272 12.37 -7.40 3.64
N VAL A 273 11.96 -6.14 3.43
CA VAL A 273 10.98 -5.78 2.41
C VAL A 273 11.50 -6.10 1.01
N TYR A 274 12.75 -5.72 0.72
CA TYR A 274 13.37 -5.98 -0.59
C TYR A 274 13.52 -7.48 -0.86
N THR A 275 13.94 -8.24 0.15
CA THR A 275 14.04 -9.70 0.06
C THR A 275 12.68 -10.33 -0.16
N ALA A 276 11.64 -9.90 0.57
CA ALA A 276 10.30 -10.42 0.41
C ALA A 276 9.73 -10.14 -0.99
N ALA A 277 10.00 -8.96 -1.56
CA ALA A 277 9.61 -8.62 -2.93
C ALA A 277 10.26 -9.56 -3.96
N ALA A 278 11.55 -9.85 -3.81
CA ALA A 278 12.25 -10.81 -4.66
C ALA A 278 11.69 -12.24 -4.54
N VAL A 279 11.33 -12.68 -3.33
CA VAL A 279 10.71 -14.00 -3.13
C VAL A 279 9.32 -14.07 -3.74
N VAL A 280 8.51 -13.01 -3.65
CA VAL A 280 7.21 -12.93 -4.32
C VAL A 280 7.38 -13.13 -5.83
N ASP A 281 8.33 -12.45 -6.46
CA ASP A 281 8.61 -12.60 -7.90
C ASP A 281 9.10 -14.01 -8.27
N GLN A 282 9.96 -14.60 -7.44
CA GLN A 282 10.44 -15.97 -7.65
C GLN A 282 9.29 -16.99 -7.58
N VAL A 283 8.39 -16.84 -6.61
CA VAL A 283 7.19 -17.70 -6.50
C VAL A 283 6.24 -17.47 -7.68
N ALA A 284 6.03 -16.21 -8.09
CA ALA A 284 5.20 -15.86 -9.23
C ALA A 284 5.68 -16.51 -10.54
N ARG A 285 7.00 -16.63 -10.72
CA ARG A 285 7.65 -17.27 -11.88
C ARG A 285 7.79 -18.80 -11.73
N GLY A 286 7.36 -19.38 -10.61
CA GLY A 286 7.53 -20.81 -10.31
C GLY A 286 8.98 -21.23 -10.06
N ALA A 287 9.88 -20.28 -9.77
CA ALA A 287 11.30 -20.56 -9.52
C ALA A 287 11.55 -21.08 -8.10
N VAL A 288 10.66 -20.80 -7.15
CA VAL A 288 10.75 -21.22 -5.74
C VAL A 288 9.37 -21.67 -5.23
N GLU A 289 9.37 -22.71 -4.40
CA GLU A 289 8.15 -23.21 -3.76
C GLU A 289 7.54 -22.20 -2.77
N PRO A 290 6.20 -22.07 -2.69
CA PRO A 290 5.53 -21.08 -1.84
C PRO A 290 5.68 -21.32 -0.32
N SER A 291 6.20 -22.47 0.11
CA SER A 291 6.21 -22.90 1.52
C SER A 291 6.94 -21.95 2.48
N GLY A 292 7.88 -21.15 1.99
CA GLY A 292 8.59 -20.12 2.76
C GLY A 292 8.02 -18.70 2.66
N LEU A 293 7.06 -18.47 1.75
CA LEU A 293 6.58 -17.13 1.39
C LEU A 293 5.97 -16.40 2.60
N GLY A 294 5.09 -17.08 3.35
CA GLY A 294 4.40 -16.47 4.49
C GLY A 294 5.36 -15.96 5.58
N ARG A 295 6.52 -16.61 5.76
CA ARG A 295 7.54 -16.22 6.74
C ARG A 295 8.26 -14.95 6.30
N VAL A 296 8.71 -14.86 5.05
CA VAL A 296 9.44 -13.68 4.56
C VAL A 296 8.52 -12.45 4.48
N VAL A 297 7.28 -12.64 4.04
CA VAL A 297 6.27 -11.56 3.96
C VAL A 297 5.92 -11.05 5.36
N SER A 298 5.69 -11.96 6.32
CA SER A 298 5.38 -11.56 7.70
C SER A 298 6.56 -10.88 8.39
N ALA A 299 7.80 -11.31 8.13
CA ALA A 299 9.00 -10.64 8.65
C ALA A 299 9.13 -9.20 8.11
N ALA A 300 8.90 -9.02 6.81
CA ALA A 300 8.91 -7.71 6.16
C ALA A 300 7.84 -6.78 6.74
N LYS A 301 6.56 -7.23 6.77
CA LYS A 301 5.44 -6.41 7.26
C LYS A 301 5.55 -6.07 8.74
N ALA A 302 5.93 -7.02 9.59
CA ALA A 302 6.11 -6.78 11.01
C ALA A 302 7.23 -5.76 11.28
N SER A 303 8.37 -5.89 10.59
CA SER A 303 9.51 -5.00 10.79
C SER A 303 9.24 -3.60 10.25
N ALA A 304 8.65 -3.47 9.06
CA ALA A 304 8.26 -2.18 8.49
C ALA A 304 7.18 -1.48 9.33
N GLY A 305 6.17 -2.22 9.79
CA GLY A 305 5.13 -1.70 10.68
C GLY A 305 5.68 -1.20 12.02
N GLU A 306 6.61 -1.94 12.63
CA GLU A 306 7.28 -1.51 13.87
C GLU A 306 8.14 -0.26 13.64
N ALA A 307 8.92 -0.21 12.56
CA ALA A 307 9.75 0.95 12.23
C ALA A 307 8.89 2.21 11.97
N ALA A 308 7.83 2.11 11.17
CA ALA A 308 6.94 3.22 10.87
C ALA A 308 6.18 3.71 12.11
N THR A 309 5.66 2.79 12.94
CA THR A 309 4.98 3.15 14.20
C THR A 309 5.94 3.86 15.15
N ARG A 310 7.18 3.37 15.28
CA ARG A 310 8.22 4.02 16.09
C ARG A 310 8.57 5.41 15.58
N ALA A 311 8.65 5.58 14.25
CA ALA A 311 8.88 6.89 13.63
C ALA A 311 7.74 7.87 13.98
N ALA A 312 6.48 7.43 13.82
CA ALA A 312 5.29 8.22 14.14
C ALA A 312 5.24 8.64 15.62
N GLU A 313 5.45 7.71 16.55
CA GLU A 313 5.48 8.02 17.98
C GLU A 313 6.65 8.93 18.38
N THR A 314 7.79 8.75 17.73
CA THR A 314 8.97 9.60 17.95
C THR A 314 8.70 11.01 17.46
N ALA A 315 8.10 11.17 16.28
CA ALA A 315 7.70 12.46 15.75
C ALA A 315 6.76 13.19 16.73
N LEU A 316 5.71 12.53 17.24
CA LEU A 316 4.83 13.14 18.26
C LEU A 316 5.60 13.69 19.48
N ARG A 317 6.64 12.98 19.92
CA ARG A 317 7.48 13.43 21.05
C ARG A 317 8.44 14.56 20.66
N VAL A 318 9.00 14.53 19.45
CA VAL A 318 9.91 15.57 18.92
C VAL A 318 9.19 16.90 18.78
N TYR A 319 7.99 16.87 18.21
CA TYR A 319 7.17 18.06 18.01
C TYR A 319 6.45 18.52 19.29
N GLY A 320 6.12 17.58 20.19
CA GLY A 320 5.43 17.90 21.44
C GLY A 320 4.04 18.51 21.19
N SER A 321 3.58 19.39 22.09
CA SER A 321 2.27 20.05 21.96
C SER A 321 2.14 21.00 20.75
N ALA A 322 3.26 21.40 20.14
CA ALA A 322 3.30 22.32 19.01
C ALA A 322 3.11 21.63 17.65
N GLY A 323 3.17 20.29 17.61
CA GLY A 323 3.22 19.52 16.35
C GLY A 323 2.07 19.73 15.38
N TYR A 324 0.89 20.11 15.87
CA TYR A 324 -0.27 20.37 15.02
C TYR A 324 -0.23 21.75 14.33
N ALA A 325 0.53 22.71 14.88
CA ALA A 325 0.60 24.07 14.37
C ALA A 325 1.84 24.31 13.50
N GLU A 326 2.97 23.68 13.85
CA GLU A 326 4.27 23.92 13.22
C GLU A 326 4.48 23.11 11.93
N GLU A 327 3.93 21.90 11.86
CA GLU A 327 3.95 21.07 10.65
C GLU A 327 2.52 20.60 10.33
N PRO A 328 1.77 21.38 9.52
CA PRO A 328 0.38 21.07 9.21
C PRO A 328 0.19 19.73 8.47
N ALA A 329 1.26 19.15 7.91
CA ALA A 329 1.26 17.84 7.27
C ALA A 329 1.46 16.67 8.24
N LEU A 330 2.05 16.89 9.42
CA LEU A 330 2.41 15.80 10.34
C LEU A 330 1.21 14.90 10.69
N PRO A 331 0.02 15.43 11.05
CA PRO A 331 -1.13 14.58 11.37
C PRO A 331 -1.56 13.67 10.22
N LEU A 332 -1.37 14.10 8.97
CA LEU A 332 -1.68 13.30 7.78
C LEU A 332 -0.73 12.09 7.69
N TRP A 333 0.58 12.31 7.84
CA TRP A 333 1.56 11.22 7.78
C TRP A 333 1.39 10.23 8.92
N LEU A 334 1.12 10.71 10.14
CA LEU A 334 0.85 9.85 11.30
C LEU A 334 -0.39 8.98 11.07
N ALA A 335 -1.48 9.58 10.59
CA ALA A 335 -2.70 8.86 10.27
C ALA A 335 -2.47 7.80 9.18
N ARG A 336 -1.70 8.14 8.14
CA ARG A 336 -1.32 7.20 7.08
C ARG A 336 -0.48 6.04 7.59
N VAL A 337 0.49 6.30 8.49
CA VAL A 337 1.27 5.23 9.15
C VAL A 337 0.34 4.27 9.87
N TRP A 338 -0.57 4.75 10.72
CA TRP A 338 -1.46 3.87 11.48
C TRP A 338 -2.46 3.11 10.59
N SER A 339 -2.95 3.74 9.52
CA SER A 339 -3.86 3.10 8.55
C SER A 339 -3.18 2.00 7.73
N LEU A 340 -1.93 2.20 7.30
CA LEU A 340 -1.17 1.18 6.56
C LEU A 340 -0.57 0.12 7.50
N ALA A 341 -0.27 0.46 8.75
CA ALA A 341 0.20 -0.49 9.74
C ALA A 341 -0.83 -1.59 10.01
N SER A 342 -2.13 -1.28 9.94
CA SER A 342 -3.22 -2.26 10.08
C SER A 342 -3.66 -2.92 8.77
N ALA A 343 -3.27 -2.38 7.61
CA ALA A 343 -3.62 -2.95 6.31
C ALA A 343 -2.92 -4.30 6.08
N TYR A 344 -3.66 -5.27 5.54
CA TYR A 344 -3.20 -6.64 5.27
C TYR A 344 -2.60 -7.38 6.47
N GLY A 345 -3.10 -7.07 7.67
CA GLY A 345 -2.59 -7.64 8.92
C GLY A 345 -1.64 -6.68 9.63
N ASP A 346 -1.85 -6.56 10.94
CA ASP A 346 -1.01 -5.73 11.78
C ASP A 346 0.28 -6.44 12.21
N THR A 347 1.18 -5.69 12.86
CA THR A 347 2.43 -6.23 13.40
C THR A 347 2.22 -7.42 14.33
N GLY A 348 1.13 -7.45 15.09
CA GLY A 348 0.78 -8.55 16.00
C GLY A 348 0.45 -9.83 15.24
N VAL A 349 -0.40 -9.74 14.23
CA VAL A 349 -0.77 -10.85 13.33
C VAL A 349 0.48 -11.46 12.69
N HIS A 350 1.34 -10.63 12.09
CA HIS A 350 2.54 -11.12 11.42
C HIS A 350 3.57 -11.72 12.39
N ARG A 351 3.72 -11.18 13.60
CA ARG A 351 4.58 -11.78 14.63
C ARG A 351 4.02 -13.12 15.13
N ALA A 352 2.71 -13.25 15.23
CA ALA A 352 2.08 -14.53 15.58
C ALA A 352 2.35 -15.60 14.52
N ARG A 353 2.26 -15.25 13.22
CA ARG A 353 2.64 -16.15 12.11
C ARG A 353 4.08 -16.60 12.17
N LEU A 354 5.01 -15.67 12.43
CA LEU A 354 6.43 -15.99 12.57
C LEU A 354 6.69 -16.93 13.75
N ARG A 355 6.02 -16.71 14.88
CA ARG A 355 6.09 -17.59 16.05
C ARG A 355 5.56 -18.99 15.72
N ALA A 356 4.40 -19.08 15.08
CA ALA A 356 3.82 -20.35 14.68
C ALA A 356 4.74 -21.12 13.71
N ALA A 357 5.29 -20.44 12.71
CA ALA A 357 6.25 -21.03 11.77
C ALA A 357 7.53 -21.53 12.47
N ALA A 358 8.03 -20.81 13.47
CA ALA A 358 9.21 -21.23 14.24
C ALA A 358 8.94 -22.45 15.14
N LEU A 359 7.68 -22.62 15.60
CA LEU A 359 7.26 -23.74 16.45
C LEU A 359 6.78 -24.96 15.64
N GLY A 360 6.79 -24.90 14.30
CA GLY A 360 6.27 -25.97 13.44
C GLY A 360 4.75 -26.08 13.44
N ASP A 361 4.04 -25.07 13.94
CA ASP A 361 2.60 -25.09 14.12
C ASP A 361 1.90 -24.59 12.84
N SER A 362 1.58 -25.52 11.95
CA SER A 362 1.01 -25.27 10.61
C SER A 362 -0.31 -24.47 10.64
N ALA A 363 -1.06 -24.53 11.74
CA ALA A 363 -2.43 -24.01 11.85
C ALA A 363 -2.57 -22.48 11.77
N LEU A 364 -1.50 -21.70 11.95
CA LEU A 364 -1.52 -20.23 11.87
C LEU A 364 -0.72 -19.67 10.69
N VAL A 365 0.03 -20.53 9.97
CA VAL A 365 0.97 -20.11 8.92
C VAL A 365 0.26 -19.83 7.59
N SER A 366 -0.92 -20.41 7.35
CA SER A 366 -1.62 -20.33 6.07
C SER A 366 -2.61 -19.19 5.92
N GLY A 367 -3.03 -18.51 7.01
CA GLY A 367 -4.11 -17.52 6.93
C GLY A 367 -5.46 -18.08 6.44
N LEU A 368 -5.58 -19.40 6.29
CA LEU A 368 -6.82 -20.04 5.86
C LEU A 368 -7.73 -20.23 7.09
N PRO A 369 -9.01 -19.83 7.03
CA PRO A 369 -9.94 -20.04 8.12
C PRO A 369 -10.12 -21.54 8.40
N ARG A 370 -10.15 -21.92 9.67
CA ARG A 370 -10.67 -23.23 10.09
C ARG A 370 -12.13 -23.30 9.65
N GLU A 371 -12.48 -24.36 8.93
CA GLU A 371 -13.87 -24.75 8.69
C GLU A 371 -14.63 -24.76 10.03
N LEU A 372 -15.82 -24.16 10.04
CA LEU A 372 -16.86 -24.35 11.05
C LEU A 372 -17.62 -25.64 10.74
#